data_AF-A0A1D2I4A3-F1
#
_entry.id   AF-A0A1D2I4A3-F1
#
_cell.length_a   1.000
_cell.length_b   1.000
_cell.length_c   1.000
_cell.angle_alpha   90.00
_cell.angle_beta   90.00
_cell.angle_gamma   90.00
#
_symmetry.space_group_name_H-M   'P 1'
#
loop_
_entity.id
_entity.type
_entity.pdbx_description
1 polymer ?
#
loop_
_entity_poly.entity_id
_entity_poly.type
_entity_poly.pdbx_seq_one_letter_code
_entity_poly.pdbx_strand_id
1 'polypeptide(L)'
;MPARWTLTLTAETPIRPATPAQLHGLACTLFEGTGADHTSQHKPFTVSPLLNGPDPHTADLCLGWLDDTHPPPPTLPTTHRIRLGSQSLTIHHTDFEPAPYHALLNTPPTRRADITFLSPTHFTDAGRSIPLPDPRLVYQSLLRRWNHHAPRPVPESSAASLFDSLLLTAHDTATTTVTLGPGRRTGFTGTATYALHRHADTATLHTFTALTHFAAVAGIGAQTTHAQGYVRVSPHHPRERAPTAQQPRHHDRDPRQTRA
;
A
#
# COMPACT_ATOMS: atom_id res chain seq x y z
N MET A 1 9.01 -8.94 14.87
CA MET A 1 8.30 -9.65 13.78
C MET A 1 7.34 -8.71 13.09
N PRO A 2 7.48 -8.49 11.76
CA PRO A 2 6.52 -7.71 11.02
C PRO A 2 5.12 -8.32 11.10
N ALA A 3 4.13 -7.47 11.31
CA ALA A 3 2.75 -7.91 11.52
C ALA A 3 1.78 -6.76 11.24
N ARG A 4 0.51 -7.13 11.05
CA ARG A 4 -0.58 -6.19 10.81
C ARG A 4 -1.69 -6.39 11.84
N TRP A 5 -2.23 -5.31 12.34
CA TRP A 5 -3.49 -5.29 13.07
C TRP A 5 -4.56 -4.64 12.21
N THR A 6 -5.79 -5.17 12.29
CA THR A 6 -6.99 -4.51 11.80
C THR A 6 -7.92 -4.29 12.99
N LEU A 7 -8.24 -3.04 13.26
CA LEU A 7 -9.15 -2.64 14.32
C LEU A 7 -10.48 -2.27 13.69
N THR A 8 -11.52 -3.02 14.00
CA THR A 8 -12.89 -2.63 13.65
C THR A 8 -13.41 -1.69 14.71
N LEU A 9 -13.72 -0.48 14.29
CA LEU A 9 -14.08 0.65 15.12
C LEU A 9 -15.56 0.96 14.94
N THR A 10 -16.25 1.26 16.05
CA THR A 10 -17.64 1.70 16.04
C THR A 10 -17.82 3.05 16.76
N ALA A 11 -18.84 3.81 16.38
CA ALA A 11 -19.15 5.09 17.01
C ALA A 11 -20.66 5.35 17.09
N GLU A 12 -21.09 6.05 18.14
CA GLU A 12 -22.50 6.45 18.32
C GLU A 12 -22.97 7.44 17.25
N THR A 13 -22.04 8.21 16.67
CA THR A 13 -22.30 9.16 15.58
C THR A 13 -21.56 8.73 14.32
N PRO A 14 -22.00 9.14 13.11
CA PRO A 14 -21.30 8.80 11.88
C PRO A 14 -19.81 9.20 11.94
N ILE A 15 -18.95 8.24 11.60
CA ILE A 15 -17.50 8.40 11.66
C ILE A 15 -17.05 9.42 10.61
N ARG A 16 -16.20 10.35 11.03
CA ARG A 16 -15.65 11.39 10.16
C ARG A 16 -14.25 10.99 9.69
N PRO A 17 -13.83 11.39 8.47
CA PRO A 17 -12.46 11.22 8.04
C PRO A 17 -11.48 11.80 9.07
N ALA A 18 -10.45 11.02 9.42
CA ALA A 18 -9.39 11.46 10.31
C ALA A 18 -8.26 12.11 9.50
N THR A 19 -7.65 13.16 10.05
CA THR A 19 -6.51 13.80 9.40
C THR A 19 -5.25 12.94 9.52
N PRO A 20 -4.27 13.08 8.61
CA PRO A 20 -2.99 12.38 8.70
C PRO A 20 -2.29 12.57 10.07
N ALA A 21 -2.38 13.76 10.66
CA ALA A 21 -1.80 14.06 11.96
C ALA A 21 -2.53 13.33 13.12
N GLN A 22 -3.86 13.23 13.06
CA GLN A 22 -4.63 12.49 14.06
C GLN A 22 -4.30 11.00 14.03
N LEU A 23 -4.22 10.41 12.83
CA LEU A 23 -3.87 9.00 12.65
C LEU A 23 -2.43 8.71 13.07
N HIS A 24 -1.50 9.61 12.75
CA HIS A 24 -0.11 9.51 13.19
C HIS A 24 0.01 9.56 14.72
N GLY A 25 -0.65 10.53 15.38
CA GLY A 25 -0.63 10.66 16.83
C GLY A 25 -1.26 9.46 17.54
N LEU A 26 -2.33 8.90 17.00
CA LEU A 26 -2.90 7.65 17.49
C LEU A 26 -1.91 6.50 17.35
N ALA A 27 -1.32 6.32 16.17
CA ALA A 27 -0.35 5.25 15.94
C ALA A 27 0.87 5.36 16.86
N CYS A 28 1.40 6.55 17.11
CA CYS A 28 2.46 6.75 18.12
C CYS A 28 1.96 6.37 19.52
N THR A 29 0.76 6.79 19.91
CA THR A 29 0.21 6.43 21.23
C THR A 29 0.13 4.90 21.41
N LEU A 30 -0.24 4.18 20.35
CA LEU A 30 -0.39 2.73 20.34
C LEU A 30 0.95 1.99 20.25
N PHE A 31 1.92 2.51 19.48
CA PHE A 31 3.18 1.84 19.14
C PHE A 31 4.44 2.43 19.79
N GLU A 32 4.34 3.48 20.57
CA GLU A 32 5.54 4.12 21.16
C GLU A 32 5.38 4.32 22.68
N GLY A 33 4.15 4.27 23.22
CA GLY A 33 3.90 4.53 24.63
C GLY A 33 4.39 5.94 25.06
N THR A 34 4.35 6.22 26.36
CA THR A 34 4.91 7.47 26.89
C THR A 34 6.43 7.36 27.02
N GLY A 35 7.18 7.91 26.05
CA GLY A 35 8.64 8.05 26.16
C GLY A 35 9.49 7.49 25.01
N ALA A 36 8.91 7.07 23.89
CA ALA A 36 9.72 6.68 22.73
C ALA A 36 10.46 7.87 22.12
N ASP A 37 11.61 7.56 21.50
CA ASP A 37 12.37 8.52 20.71
C ASP A 37 11.58 8.95 19.47
N HIS A 38 10.96 10.14 19.56
CA HIS A 38 10.21 10.73 18.46
C HIS A 38 11.11 11.29 17.34
N THR A 39 12.44 11.20 17.47
CA THR A 39 13.41 11.79 16.52
C THR A 39 13.91 10.84 15.44
N SER A 40 13.61 9.53 15.55
CA SER A 40 13.97 8.58 14.48
C SER A 40 13.25 8.93 13.17
N GLN A 41 14.04 9.15 12.12
CA GLN A 41 13.52 9.40 10.77
C GLN A 41 12.77 8.18 10.19
N HIS A 42 12.99 6.99 10.75
CA HIS A 42 12.39 5.74 10.30
C HIS A 42 11.62 5.08 11.44
N LYS A 43 10.35 5.48 11.59
CA LYS A 43 9.45 4.82 12.54
C LYS A 43 9.11 3.40 12.05
N PRO A 44 9.18 2.37 12.91
CA PRO A 44 8.99 0.98 12.53
C PRO A 44 7.52 0.57 12.33
N PHE A 45 6.63 1.54 12.05
CA PHE A 45 5.21 1.28 11.91
C PHE A 45 4.58 2.01 10.72
N THR A 46 3.37 1.57 10.40
CA THR A 46 2.50 2.17 9.38
C THR A 46 1.09 2.28 9.92
N VAL A 47 0.30 3.17 9.34
CA VAL A 47 -1.12 3.35 9.67
C VAL A 47 -1.89 3.58 8.39
N SER A 48 -3.11 3.04 8.29
CA SER A 48 -4.03 3.30 7.18
C SER A 48 -4.86 4.56 7.42
N PRO A 49 -5.54 5.10 6.40
CA PRO A 49 -6.72 5.92 6.65
C PRO A 49 -7.80 5.08 7.35
N LEU A 50 -8.82 5.74 7.92
CA LEU A 50 -10.05 5.05 8.29
C LEU A 50 -10.71 4.52 7.03
N LEU A 51 -10.83 3.19 6.93
CA LEU A 51 -11.48 2.51 5.83
C LEU A 51 -12.95 2.38 6.19
N ASN A 52 -13.85 2.82 5.31
CA ASN A 52 -15.29 2.75 5.57
C ASN A 52 -15.73 1.29 5.78
N GLY A 53 -16.50 1.06 6.84
CA GLY A 53 -17.15 -0.21 7.12
C GLY A 53 -18.47 -0.38 6.36
N PRO A 54 -19.30 -1.37 6.75
CA PRO A 54 -20.57 -1.64 6.11
C PRO A 54 -21.62 -0.53 6.30
N ASP A 55 -21.45 0.31 7.33
CA ASP A 55 -22.33 1.43 7.64
C ASP A 55 -21.52 2.68 8.05
N PRO A 56 -22.15 3.87 8.13
CA PRO A 56 -21.46 5.12 8.49
C PRO A 56 -20.91 5.16 9.92
N HIS A 57 -21.29 4.21 10.78
CA HIS A 57 -20.88 4.14 12.18
C HIS A 57 -19.72 3.18 12.41
N THR A 58 -19.28 2.49 11.35
CA THR A 58 -18.25 1.46 11.41
C THR A 58 -17.09 1.81 10.47
N ALA A 59 -15.86 1.61 10.93
CA ALA A 59 -14.66 1.79 10.12
C ALA A 59 -13.56 0.83 10.54
N ASP A 60 -12.69 0.45 9.62
CA ASP A 60 -11.47 -0.28 9.93
C ASP A 60 -10.26 0.65 9.96
N LEU A 61 -9.39 0.45 10.95
CA LEU A 61 -8.07 1.04 11.03
C LEU A 61 -7.02 -0.05 11.00
N CYS A 62 -6.14 -0.03 10.02
CA CYS A 62 -5.03 -0.97 9.91
C CYS A 62 -3.73 -0.34 10.41
N LEU A 63 -2.96 -1.12 11.14
CA LEU A 63 -1.68 -0.75 11.72
C LEU A 63 -0.64 -1.80 11.33
N GLY A 64 0.50 -1.37 10.79
CA GLY A 64 1.61 -2.27 10.47
C GLY A 64 2.78 -2.07 11.42
N TRP A 65 3.44 -3.15 11.81
CA TRP A 65 4.73 -3.15 12.48
C TRP A 65 5.76 -3.80 11.58
N LEU A 66 6.97 -3.24 11.50
CA LEU A 66 8.02 -3.65 10.57
C LEU A 66 9.25 -4.21 11.27
N ASP A 67 9.51 -3.81 12.50
CA ASP A 67 10.74 -4.19 13.20
C ASP A 67 10.71 -5.69 13.58
N ASP A 68 11.77 -6.40 13.19
CA ASP A 68 11.97 -7.79 13.58
C ASP A 68 12.77 -7.96 14.87
N THR A 69 13.53 -6.95 15.24
CA THR A 69 14.50 -7.00 16.35
C THR A 69 13.86 -6.70 17.70
N HIS A 70 12.80 -5.89 17.72
CA HIS A 70 12.03 -5.59 18.91
C HIS A 70 10.57 -6.04 18.74
N PRO A 71 9.95 -6.62 19.78
CA PRO A 71 8.51 -6.81 19.76
C PRO A 71 7.80 -5.45 19.61
N PRO A 72 6.63 -5.40 18.97
CA PRO A 72 5.78 -4.21 19.08
C PRO A 72 5.58 -3.93 20.58
N PRO A 73 5.58 -2.65 21.01
CA PRO A 73 5.29 -2.32 22.40
C PRO A 73 3.94 -2.90 22.82
N PRO A 74 3.70 -3.02 24.14
CA PRO A 74 2.66 -3.88 24.71
C PRO A 74 1.36 -3.77 23.92
N THR A 75 0.88 -4.95 23.49
CA THR A 75 -0.30 -5.19 22.66
C THR A 75 -1.38 -4.14 22.86
N LEU A 76 -1.90 -3.60 21.75
CA LEU A 76 -3.03 -2.66 21.70
C LEU A 76 -3.93 -2.89 22.90
N PRO A 77 -3.96 -1.96 23.85
CA PRO A 77 -4.58 -2.26 25.12
C PRO A 77 -6.04 -2.57 24.84
N THR A 78 -6.60 -3.54 25.56
CA THR A 78 -8.02 -3.94 25.52
C THR A 78 -8.97 -2.79 25.87
N THR A 79 -8.46 -1.56 26.06
CA THR A 79 -9.23 -0.36 26.34
C THR A 79 -10.09 0.00 25.13
N HIS A 80 -11.38 -0.22 25.33
CA HIS A 80 -12.49 -0.10 24.39
C HIS A 80 -12.70 1.27 23.75
N ARG A 81 -11.81 2.27 23.86
CA ARG A 81 -12.08 3.60 23.30
C ARG A 81 -10.81 4.34 22.87
N ILE A 82 -10.77 4.74 21.60
CA ILE A 82 -9.74 5.58 21.00
C ILE A 82 -10.31 6.98 20.69
N ARG A 83 -9.45 7.99 20.72
CA ARG A 83 -9.81 9.36 20.30
C ARG A 83 -9.06 9.74 19.03
N LEU A 84 -9.79 10.24 18.04
CA LEU A 84 -9.24 10.80 16.81
C LEU A 84 -9.76 12.24 16.67
N GLY A 85 -9.02 13.20 17.23
CA GLY A 85 -9.51 14.57 17.35
C GLY A 85 -10.74 14.65 18.26
N SER A 86 -11.86 15.16 17.74
CA SER A 86 -13.10 15.32 18.51
C SER A 86 -13.99 14.07 18.54
N GLN A 87 -13.71 13.05 17.74
CA GLN A 87 -14.47 11.80 17.73
C GLN A 87 -13.87 10.77 18.69
N SER A 88 -14.75 10.07 19.40
CA SER A 88 -14.44 8.92 20.24
C SER A 88 -14.97 7.68 19.53
N LEU A 89 -14.10 6.71 19.28
CA LEU A 89 -14.42 5.46 18.61
C LEU A 89 -14.17 4.30 19.57
N THR A 90 -14.98 3.26 19.49
CA THR A 90 -14.85 2.05 20.30
C THR A 90 -14.20 0.96 19.46
N ILE A 91 -13.17 0.30 19.99
CA ILE A 91 -12.62 -0.90 19.33
C ILE A 91 -13.57 -2.05 19.62
N HIS A 92 -14.25 -2.55 18.59
CA HIS A 92 -15.18 -3.67 18.68
C HIS A 92 -14.48 -5.01 18.40
N HIS A 93 -13.59 -5.03 17.40
CA HIS A 93 -12.82 -6.21 17.03
C HIS A 93 -11.36 -5.86 16.75
N THR A 94 -10.47 -6.84 16.94
CA THR A 94 -9.05 -6.72 16.64
C THR A 94 -8.57 -8.01 16.02
N ASP A 95 -8.19 -7.94 14.75
CA ASP A 95 -7.52 -9.01 14.04
C ASP A 95 -6.02 -8.78 14.07
N PHE A 96 -5.26 -9.85 14.29
CA PHE A 96 -3.80 -9.84 14.24
C PHE A 96 -3.32 -10.82 13.18
N GLU A 97 -2.56 -10.31 12.21
CA GLU A 97 -2.00 -11.09 11.11
C GLU A 97 -0.47 -11.02 11.16
N PRO A 98 0.21 -12.10 11.61
CA PRO A 98 1.66 -12.16 11.59
C PRO A 98 2.17 -12.29 10.15
N ALA A 99 3.21 -11.53 9.80
CA ALA A 99 3.82 -11.58 8.47
C ALA A 99 5.35 -11.66 8.54
N PRO A 100 5.95 -12.58 9.33
CA PRO A 100 7.39 -12.63 9.55
C PRO A 100 8.20 -12.63 8.25
N TYR A 101 9.37 -11.98 8.24
CA TYR A 101 10.22 -11.89 7.06
C TYR A 101 10.54 -13.26 6.44
N HIS A 102 10.76 -14.30 7.26
CA HIS A 102 11.00 -15.65 6.75
C HIS A 102 9.77 -16.25 6.03
N ALA A 103 8.55 -15.96 6.50
CA ALA A 103 7.33 -16.42 5.82
C ALA A 103 7.10 -15.66 4.51
N LEU A 104 7.39 -14.35 4.48
CA LEU A 104 7.35 -13.55 3.26
C LEU A 104 8.34 -14.07 2.20
N LEU A 105 9.56 -14.44 2.61
CA LEU A 105 10.56 -15.05 1.71
C LEU A 105 10.15 -16.43 1.18
N ASN A 106 9.45 -17.21 1.99
CA ASN A 106 8.98 -18.56 1.65
C ASN A 106 7.61 -18.56 0.95
N THR A 107 7.04 -17.39 0.65
CA THR A 107 5.78 -17.31 -0.09
C THR A 107 5.98 -17.89 -1.51
N PRO A 108 5.06 -18.73 -2.01
CA PRO A 108 5.20 -19.32 -3.34
C PRO A 108 5.48 -18.26 -4.42
N PRO A 109 6.50 -18.46 -5.27
CA PRO A 109 6.91 -17.46 -6.24
C PRO A 109 5.81 -17.18 -7.25
N THR A 110 5.54 -15.89 -7.51
CA THR A 110 4.63 -15.43 -8.55
C THR A 110 5.38 -14.51 -9.51
N ARG A 111 4.92 -14.46 -10.75
CA ARG A 111 5.42 -13.52 -11.76
C ARG A 111 4.56 -12.27 -11.90
N ARG A 112 3.42 -12.20 -11.21
CA ARG A 112 2.47 -11.11 -11.34
C ARG A 112 1.69 -10.88 -10.04
N ALA A 113 1.41 -9.62 -9.74
CA ALA A 113 0.62 -9.23 -8.58
C ALA A 113 -0.21 -7.97 -8.87
N ASP A 114 -1.39 -7.91 -8.25
CA ASP A 114 -2.25 -6.74 -8.27
C ASP A 114 -2.15 -6.00 -6.94
N ILE A 115 -1.97 -4.67 -7.03
CA ILE A 115 -1.89 -3.77 -5.88
C ILE A 115 -2.97 -2.70 -6.02
N THR A 116 -3.78 -2.57 -4.97
CA THR A 116 -4.79 -1.50 -4.83
C THR A 116 -4.27 -0.46 -3.84
N PHE A 117 -4.06 0.77 -4.33
CA PHE A 117 -3.67 1.95 -3.57
C PHE A 117 -4.90 2.64 -2.98
N LEU A 118 -5.15 2.39 -1.70
CA LEU A 118 -6.34 2.86 -0.97
C LEU A 118 -6.16 4.24 -0.33
N SER A 119 -4.93 4.74 -0.31
CA SER A 119 -4.62 6.07 0.16
C SER A 119 -3.62 6.73 -0.79
N PRO A 120 -3.56 8.06 -0.81
CA PRO A 120 -2.62 8.77 -1.66
C PRO A 120 -1.20 8.22 -1.53
N THR A 121 -0.65 7.79 -2.65
CA THR A 121 0.72 7.28 -2.76
C THR A 121 1.51 8.25 -3.61
N HIS A 122 2.68 8.67 -3.15
CA HIS A 122 3.50 9.62 -3.88
C HIS A 122 4.97 9.27 -3.79
N PHE A 123 5.68 9.59 -4.87
CA PHE A 123 7.12 9.46 -4.96
C PHE A 123 7.74 10.80 -5.32
N THR A 124 9.01 10.97 -4.96
CA THR A 124 9.82 12.10 -5.36
C THR A 124 11.08 11.55 -6.00
N ASP A 125 11.36 11.98 -7.22
CA ASP A 125 12.60 11.66 -7.93
C ASP A 125 13.23 12.96 -8.43
N ALA A 126 14.51 13.16 -8.13
CA ALA A 126 15.25 14.40 -8.42
C ALA A 126 14.46 15.70 -8.08
N GLY A 127 13.77 15.72 -6.94
CA GLY A 127 12.96 16.86 -6.48
C GLY A 127 11.60 17.03 -7.18
N ARG A 128 11.22 16.14 -8.10
CA ARG A 128 9.93 16.18 -8.83
C ARG A 128 8.97 15.14 -8.28
N SER A 129 7.70 15.50 -8.16
CA SER A 129 6.64 14.56 -7.80
C SER A 129 6.33 13.65 -8.99
N ILE A 130 6.34 12.33 -8.77
CA ILE A 130 5.96 11.34 -9.77
C ILE A 130 4.56 10.81 -9.40
N PRO A 131 3.51 11.20 -10.14
CA PRO A 131 2.13 10.87 -9.81
C PRO A 131 1.67 9.56 -10.47
N LEU A 132 2.59 8.61 -10.66
CA LEU A 132 2.34 7.34 -11.34
C LEU A 132 2.83 6.15 -10.51
N PRO A 133 2.17 4.97 -10.62
CA PRO A 133 2.59 3.72 -10.00
C PRO A 133 3.83 3.12 -10.71
N ASP A 134 4.92 3.88 -10.74
CA ASP A 134 6.17 3.46 -11.38
C ASP A 134 6.73 2.20 -10.69
N PRO A 135 6.98 1.10 -11.43
CA PRO A 135 7.51 -0.15 -10.89
C PRO A 135 8.76 0.01 -10.04
N ARG A 136 9.73 0.80 -10.53
CA ARG A 136 11.02 0.98 -9.86
C ARG A 136 10.83 1.76 -8.57
N LEU A 137 10.08 2.86 -8.58
CA LEU A 137 9.84 3.67 -7.38
C LEU A 137 9.06 2.89 -6.31
N VAL A 138 8.07 2.10 -6.72
CA VAL A 138 7.27 1.24 -5.83
C VAL A 138 8.18 0.24 -5.13
N TYR A 139 8.91 -0.58 -5.89
CA TYR A 139 9.73 -1.64 -5.32
C TYR A 139 11.00 -1.12 -4.64
N GLN A 140 11.54 0.02 -5.07
CA GLN A 140 12.63 0.70 -4.35
C GLN A 140 12.16 1.20 -2.98
N SER A 141 10.93 1.72 -2.87
CA SER A 141 10.38 2.13 -1.56
C SER A 141 10.17 0.96 -0.60
N LEU A 142 9.86 -0.22 -1.12
CA LEU A 142 9.72 -1.45 -0.36
C LEU A 142 11.09 -2.00 0.05
N LEU A 143 12.03 -2.11 -0.90
CA LEU A 143 13.41 -2.53 -0.66
C LEU A 143 14.10 -1.69 0.41
N ARG A 144 13.96 -0.36 0.37
CA ARG A 144 14.55 0.51 1.39
C ARG A 144 14.05 0.17 2.80
N ARG A 145 12.76 -0.10 2.96
CA ARG A 145 12.17 -0.47 4.27
C ARG A 145 12.49 -1.90 4.67
N TRP A 146 12.46 -2.82 3.72
CA TRP A 146 12.91 -4.19 3.94
C TRP A 146 14.35 -4.21 4.45
N ASN A 147 15.28 -3.58 3.75
CA ASN A 147 16.70 -3.60 4.12
C ASN A 147 16.99 -2.86 5.44
N HIS A 148 16.10 -1.97 5.87
CA HIS A 148 16.24 -1.28 7.15
C HIS A 148 15.73 -2.12 8.33
N HIS A 149 14.67 -2.92 8.16
CA HIS A 149 13.99 -3.60 9.26
C HIS A 149 14.12 -5.13 9.25
N ALA A 150 14.42 -5.74 8.10
CA ALA A 150 14.55 -7.19 7.97
C ALA A 150 15.90 -7.67 8.53
N PRO A 151 15.95 -8.85 9.18
CA PRO A 151 17.22 -9.45 9.63
C PRO A 151 18.20 -9.72 8.49
N ARG A 152 17.67 -9.93 7.28
CA ARG A 152 18.45 -10.21 6.07
C ARG A 152 18.08 -9.21 4.98
N PRO A 153 18.96 -8.23 4.69
CA PRO A 153 18.72 -7.30 3.60
C PRO A 153 18.80 -8.02 2.24
N VAL A 154 18.04 -7.51 1.27
CA VAL A 154 18.15 -7.92 -0.13
C VAL A 154 19.47 -7.36 -0.69
N PRO A 155 20.36 -8.21 -1.22
CA PRO A 155 21.61 -7.76 -1.85
C PRO A 155 21.36 -6.85 -3.05
N GLU A 156 22.30 -5.94 -3.31
CA GLU A 156 22.21 -5.00 -4.43
C GLU A 156 22.09 -5.70 -5.79
N SER A 157 22.82 -6.80 -6.00
CA SER A 157 22.71 -7.61 -7.21
C SER A 157 21.31 -8.19 -7.43
N SER A 158 20.66 -8.67 -6.36
CA SER A 158 19.29 -9.16 -6.42
C SER A 158 18.29 -8.03 -6.69
N ALA A 159 18.52 -6.84 -6.11
CA ALA A 159 17.71 -5.66 -6.41
C ALA A 159 17.87 -5.20 -7.86
N ALA A 160 19.08 -5.25 -8.42
CA ALA A 160 19.33 -4.95 -9.83
C ALA A 160 18.57 -5.91 -10.76
N SER A 161 18.71 -7.24 -10.55
CA SER A 161 17.97 -8.25 -11.33
C SER A 161 16.45 -8.06 -11.25
N LEU A 162 15.95 -7.66 -10.08
CA LEU A 162 14.54 -7.32 -9.88
C LEU A 162 14.13 -6.13 -10.76
N PHE A 163 14.85 -5.01 -10.68
CA PHE A 163 14.51 -3.81 -11.46
C PHE A 163 14.61 -4.01 -12.96
N ASP A 164 15.61 -4.76 -13.43
CA ASP A 164 15.76 -5.09 -14.86
C ASP A 164 14.62 -5.97 -15.39
N SER A 165 13.94 -6.69 -14.49
CA SER A 165 12.84 -7.59 -14.83
C SER A 165 11.45 -6.98 -14.63
N LEU A 166 11.31 -5.85 -13.92
CA LEU A 166 10.02 -5.35 -13.45
C LEU A 166 9.23 -4.58 -14.51
N LEU A 167 7.93 -4.85 -14.58
CA LEU A 167 7.01 -4.30 -15.56
C LEU A 167 5.73 -3.79 -14.89
N LEU A 168 5.22 -2.64 -15.34
CA LEU A 168 3.84 -2.20 -15.11
C LEU A 168 2.99 -2.70 -16.28
N THR A 169 2.12 -3.70 -16.06
CA THR A 169 1.35 -4.31 -17.15
C THR A 169 -0.06 -3.77 -17.30
N ALA A 170 -0.62 -3.19 -16.25
CA ALA A 170 -1.90 -2.50 -16.27
C ALA A 170 -1.95 -1.50 -15.12
N HIS A 171 -2.66 -0.39 -15.30
CA HIS A 171 -3.03 0.49 -14.20
C HIS A 171 -4.34 1.20 -14.50
N ASP A 172 -5.09 1.48 -13.44
CA ASP A 172 -6.24 2.37 -13.43
C ASP A 172 -6.09 3.23 -12.18
N THR A 173 -5.47 4.39 -12.34
CA THR A 173 -5.10 5.28 -11.24
C THR A 173 -5.51 6.71 -11.54
N ALA A 174 -5.82 7.45 -10.48
CA ALA A 174 -6.16 8.85 -10.54
C ALA A 174 -5.24 9.65 -9.61
N THR A 175 -4.81 10.82 -10.07
CA THR A 175 -4.04 11.73 -9.25
C THR A 175 -4.91 12.32 -8.14
N THR A 176 -4.35 12.43 -6.94
CA THR A 176 -5.01 13.04 -5.80
C THR A 176 -4.07 14.03 -5.13
N THR A 177 -4.60 15.16 -4.67
CA THR A 177 -3.80 16.14 -3.94
C THR A 177 -3.84 15.81 -2.45
N VAL A 178 -2.66 15.70 -1.85
CA VAL A 178 -2.50 15.58 -0.40
C VAL A 178 -2.03 16.91 0.15
N THR A 179 -2.74 17.42 1.14
CA THR A 179 -2.27 18.55 1.94
C THR A 179 -1.40 18.02 3.07
N LEU A 180 -0.14 18.45 3.10
CA LEU A 180 0.81 18.10 4.15
C LEU A 180 1.39 19.37 4.78
N GLY A 181 0.88 19.72 5.97
CA GLY A 181 1.23 20.98 6.61
C GLY A 181 0.92 22.16 5.67
N PRO A 182 1.88 23.09 5.42
CA PRO A 182 1.67 24.20 4.50
C PRO A 182 1.81 23.83 3.00
N GLY A 183 2.27 22.60 2.68
CA GLY A 183 2.54 22.17 1.32
C GLY A 183 1.43 21.31 0.71
N ARG A 184 1.31 21.34 -0.63
CA ARG A 184 0.49 20.40 -1.41
C ARG A 184 1.41 19.44 -2.15
N ARG A 185 1.12 18.15 -2.09
CA ARG A 185 1.80 17.11 -2.86
C ARG A 185 0.81 16.38 -3.75
N THR A 186 1.24 16.01 -4.95
CA THR A 186 0.44 15.16 -5.83
C THR A 186 0.84 13.71 -5.60
N GLY A 187 -0.15 12.87 -5.27
CA GLY A 187 -0.02 11.42 -5.26
C GLY A 187 -1.05 10.80 -6.19
N PHE A 188 -1.23 9.49 -6.08
CA PHE A 188 -2.24 8.74 -6.81
C PHE A 188 -2.92 7.70 -5.92
N THR A 189 -4.13 7.30 -6.32
CA THR A 189 -4.87 6.13 -5.80
C THR A 189 -5.37 5.30 -6.97
N GLY A 190 -5.84 4.08 -6.71
CA GLY A 190 -6.38 3.19 -7.74
C GLY A 190 -5.68 1.83 -7.75
N THR A 191 -5.60 1.20 -8.91
CA THR A 191 -5.05 -0.17 -9.06
C THR A 191 -3.88 -0.20 -10.04
N ALA A 192 -2.91 -1.08 -9.78
CA ALA A 192 -1.83 -1.38 -10.69
C ALA A 192 -1.48 -2.88 -10.65
N THR A 193 -1.15 -3.43 -11.82
CA THR A 193 -0.66 -4.80 -11.97
C THR A 193 0.82 -4.75 -12.32
N TYR A 194 1.64 -5.35 -11.47
CA TYR A 194 3.08 -5.51 -11.70
C TYR A 194 3.39 -6.93 -12.13
N ALA A 195 4.38 -7.08 -12.99
CA ALA A 195 4.86 -8.38 -13.41
C ALA A 195 6.38 -8.40 -13.56
N LEU A 196 6.93 -9.61 -13.64
CA LEU A 196 8.32 -9.84 -14.04
C LEU A 196 8.37 -10.31 -15.50
N HIS A 197 9.44 -9.92 -16.19
CA HIS A 197 9.77 -10.44 -17.51
C HIS A 197 9.87 -11.98 -17.48
N ARG A 198 9.53 -12.64 -18.60
CA ARG A 198 9.47 -14.11 -18.68
C ARG A 198 10.79 -14.81 -18.35
N HIS A 199 11.91 -14.13 -18.56
CA HIS A 199 13.27 -14.63 -18.33
C HIS A 199 13.80 -14.33 -16.92
N ALA A 200 13.00 -13.73 -16.05
CA ALA A 200 13.39 -13.53 -14.65
C ALA A 200 13.64 -14.88 -13.98
N ASP A 201 14.78 -14.97 -13.30
CA ASP A 201 15.20 -16.17 -12.58
C ASP A 201 14.38 -16.40 -11.31
N THR A 202 14.49 -17.61 -10.75
CA THR A 202 13.71 -18.00 -9.57
C THR A 202 13.99 -17.09 -8.36
N ALA A 203 15.22 -16.64 -8.18
CA ALA A 203 15.59 -15.74 -7.08
C ALA A 203 14.89 -14.37 -7.19
N THR A 204 14.77 -13.83 -8.42
CA THR A 204 14.05 -12.60 -8.71
C THR A 204 12.56 -12.75 -8.42
N LEU A 205 11.97 -13.90 -8.76
CA LEU A 205 10.56 -14.20 -8.44
C LEU A 205 10.31 -14.20 -6.94
N HIS A 206 11.17 -14.86 -6.16
CA HIS A 206 11.04 -14.85 -4.70
C HIS A 206 11.17 -13.44 -4.12
N THR A 207 12.13 -12.65 -4.60
CA THR A 207 12.32 -11.27 -4.15
C THR A 207 11.09 -10.41 -4.48
N PHE A 208 10.57 -10.53 -5.70
CA PHE A 208 9.34 -9.85 -6.13
C PHE A 208 8.15 -10.24 -5.26
N THR A 209 7.90 -11.53 -5.06
CA THR A 209 6.79 -12.02 -4.23
C THR A 209 6.91 -11.50 -2.81
N ALA A 210 8.08 -11.65 -2.18
CA ALA A 210 8.29 -11.26 -0.79
C ALA A 210 8.03 -9.75 -0.58
N LEU A 211 8.59 -8.91 -1.45
CA LEU A 211 8.38 -7.45 -1.39
C LEU A 211 6.93 -7.06 -1.68
N THR A 212 6.27 -7.75 -2.60
CA THR A 212 4.86 -7.51 -2.92
C THR A 212 4.00 -7.79 -1.70
N HIS A 213 4.15 -8.95 -1.06
CA HIS A 213 3.38 -9.27 0.16
C HIS A 213 3.75 -8.36 1.34
N PHE A 214 5.02 -7.98 1.46
CA PHE A 214 5.48 -7.00 2.46
C PHE A 214 4.77 -5.65 2.32
N ALA A 215 4.36 -5.25 1.11
CA ALA A 215 3.62 -4.00 0.88
C ALA A 215 2.31 -3.91 1.67
N ALA A 216 1.65 -5.04 1.98
CA ALA A 216 0.42 -5.05 2.79
C ALA A 216 0.65 -4.62 4.25
N VAL A 217 1.89 -4.71 4.75
CA VAL A 217 2.31 -4.30 6.09
C VAL A 217 3.04 -2.96 6.04
N ALA A 218 3.96 -2.80 5.10
CA ALA A 218 4.79 -1.62 4.96
C ALA A 218 4.05 -0.44 4.32
N GLY A 219 3.01 -0.66 3.53
CA GLY A 219 2.54 0.34 2.57
C GLY A 219 3.62 0.64 1.51
N ILE A 220 3.40 1.64 0.66
CA ILE A 220 4.27 2.00 -0.47
C ILE A 220 4.53 3.52 -0.48
N GLY A 221 5.75 3.93 -0.81
CA GLY A 221 6.08 5.35 -0.97
C GLY A 221 6.44 6.05 0.34
N ALA A 222 6.02 7.31 0.46
CA ALA A 222 6.36 8.17 1.60
C ALA A 222 5.16 8.36 2.55
N GLN A 223 5.48 8.73 3.80
CA GLN A 223 4.50 9.08 4.83
C GLN A 223 3.51 7.97 5.20
N THR A 224 3.96 6.72 5.17
CA THR A 224 3.17 5.56 5.59
C THR A 224 2.82 5.55 7.07
N THR A 225 3.51 6.36 7.87
CA THR A 225 3.18 6.63 9.29
C THR A 225 2.05 7.66 9.45
N HIS A 226 1.59 8.26 8.35
CA HIS A 226 0.58 9.32 8.29
C HIS A 226 -0.56 8.95 7.32
N ALA A 227 -0.93 7.67 7.27
CA ALA A 227 -2.09 7.20 6.49
C ALA A 227 -1.99 7.38 4.96
N GLN A 228 -0.78 7.54 4.44
CA GLN A 228 -0.50 7.54 3.00
C GLN A 228 0.15 6.23 2.58
N GLY A 229 0.14 5.92 1.29
CA GLY A 229 0.79 4.72 0.80
C GLY A 229 0.19 3.39 1.27
N TYR A 230 -0.94 3.40 1.98
CA TYR A 230 -1.64 2.19 2.39
C TYR A 230 -2.22 1.47 1.17
N VAL A 231 -1.94 0.17 1.08
CA VAL A 231 -2.30 -0.68 -0.06
C VAL A 231 -2.91 -2.01 0.38
N ARG A 232 -3.67 -2.62 -0.52
CA ARG A 232 -4.03 -4.04 -0.46
C ARG A 232 -3.34 -4.78 -1.61
N VAL A 233 -2.84 -5.96 -1.30
CA VAL A 233 -2.23 -6.88 -2.26
C VAL A 233 -3.24 -7.99 -2.50
N SER A 234 -3.40 -8.40 -3.75
CA SER A 234 -4.25 -9.54 -4.09
C SER A 234 -3.48 -10.46 -5.04
N PRO A 235 -3.67 -11.79 -4.94
CA PRO A 235 -3.20 -12.70 -5.96
C PRO A 235 -3.78 -12.25 -7.30
N HIS A 236 -2.94 -12.18 -8.32
CA HIS A 236 -3.42 -11.83 -9.64
C HIS A 236 -4.37 -12.92 -10.13
N HIS A 237 -5.66 -12.58 -10.22
CA HIS A 237 -6.63 -13.39 -10.93
C HIS A 237 -6.69 -12.84 -12.35
N PRO A 238 -6.51 -13.67 -13.40
CA PRO A 238 -6.70 -13.21 -14.76
C PRO A 238 -8.07 -12.58 -14.86
N ARG A 239 -8.14 -11.26 -15.12
CA ARG A 239 -9.42 -10.63 -15.44
C ARG A 239 -9.95 -11.35 -16.68
N GLU A 240 -11.17 -11.91 -16.60
CA GLU A 240 -11.92 -12.25 -17.80
C GLU A 240 -11.92 -10.99 -18.67
N ARG A 241 -11.48 -11.14 -19.92
CA ARG A 241 -11.46 -10.01 -20.87
C ARG A 241 -12.88 -9.47 -20.92
N ALA A 242 -13.06 -8.19 -20.59
CA ALA A 242 -14.31 -7.51 -20.88
C ALA A 242 -14.66 -7.76 -22.36
N PRO A 243 -15.90 -8.15 -22.69
CA PRO A 243 -16.28 -8.38 -24.07
C PRO A 243 -15.96 -7.12 -24.86
N THR A 244 -15.10 -7.27 -25.86
CA THR A 244 -14.75 -6.20 -26.78
C THR A 244 -16.04 -5.68 -27.36
N ALA A 245 -16.41 -4.42 -27.03
CA ALA A 245 -17.50 -3.75 -27.70
C ALA A 245 -17.19 -3.81 -29.20
N GLN A 246 -17.97 -4.60 -29.94
CA GLN A 246 -17.89 -4.66 -31.40
C GLN A 246 -18.10 -3.24 -31.90
N GLN A 247 -17.03 -2.61 -32.38
CA GLN A 247 -17.14 -1.39 -33.14
C GLN A 247 -18.10 -1.66 -34.32
N PRO A 248 -19.13 -0.83 -34.53
CA PRO A 248 -20.01 -1.01 -35.67
C PRO A 248 -19.15 -0.89 -36.93
N ARG A 249 -19.18 -1.94 -37.76
CA ARG A 249 -18.52 -1.93 -39.06
C ARG A 249 -19.05 -0.73 -39.83
N HIS A 250 -18.20 0.26 -40.07
CA HIS A 250 -18.49 1.30 -41.06
C HIS A 250 -18.77 0.59 -42.38
N HIS A 251 -20.03 0.63 -42.81
CA HIS A 251 -20.42 0.25 -44.15
C HIS A 251 -19.77 1.26 -45.08
N ASP A 252 -18.78 0.78 -45.83
CA ASP A 252 -18.11 1.51 -46.89
C ASP A 252 -19.18 1.91 -47.92
N ARG A 253 -19.50 3.20 -48.00
CA ARG A 253 -20.33 3.74 -49.08
C ARG A 253 -19.41 3.83 -50.30
N ASP A 254 -19.57 2.86 -51.19
CA ASP A 254 -18.96 2.84 -52.53
C ASP A 254 -19.25 4.15 -53.28
N PRO A 255 -18.24 4.97 -53.62
CA PRO A 255 -18.40 6.14 -54.45
C PRO A 255 -18.01 5.77 -55.90
N ARG A 256 -18.93 5.12 -56.62
CA ARG A 256 -18.96 5.12 -58.09
C ARG A 256 -20.32 5.66 -58.51
N GLN A 257 -20.47 6.98 -58.59
CA GLN A 257 -20.30 7.73 -59.84
C GLN A 257 -20.82 6.98 -61.08
N THR A 258 -22.05 7.34 -61.46
CA THR A 258 -22.39 8.00 -62.73
C THR A 258 -21.71 7.44 -63.99
N ARG A 259 -22.49 6.79 -64.85
CA ARG A 259 -22.60 7.11 -66.28
C ARG A 259 -23.67 6.27 -66.99
N ALA A 260 -24.42 6.97 -67.86
CA ALA A 260 -25.43 6.55 -68.82
C ALA A 260 -26.88 6.52 -68.30
#